data_AF-A0A5D2EJR8-F1
#
_entry.id   AF-A0A5D2EJR8-F1
#
_cell.length_a   1.000
_cell.length_b   1.000
_cell.length_c   1.000
_cell.angle_alpha   90.00
_cell.angle_beta   90.00
_cell.angle_gamma   90.00
#
_symmetry.space_group_name_H-M   'P 1'
#
loop_
_entity.id
_entity.type
_entity.pdbx_description
1 polymer ?
#
loop_
_entity_poly.entity_id
_entity_poly.type
_entity_poly.pdbx_seq_one_letter_code
_entity_poly.pdbx_strand_id
1 'polypeptide(L)' 'MAVMQKLKIFVVQEPVVAASCLIAGFGLFLPAVVRPILDSLESSKQVPQPALRDVVAGVTGKKQG' A
#
# COMPACT_ATOMS: atom_id res chain seq x y z
N MET A 1 0.27 25.33 18.04
CA MET A 1 1.59 25.53 17.38
C MET A 1 2.80 25.25 18.29
N ALA A 2 2.65 25.13 19.62
CA ALA A 2 3.78 24.88 20.54
C ALA A 2 4.51 23.54 20.31
N VAL A 3 3.80 22.47 19.93
CA VAL A 3 4.39 21.13 19.76
C VAL A 3 5.34 21.06 18.56
N MET A 4 4.96 21.68 17.44
CA MET A 4 5.76 21.68 16.21
C MET A 4 7.08 22.45 16.37
N GLN A 5 7.04 23.54 17.15
CA GLN A 5 8.22 24.34 17.45
C GLN A 5 9.18 23.58 18.38
N LYS A 6 8.67 22.85 19.38
CA LYS A 6 9.48 21.99 20.26
C LYS A 6 10.07 20.79 19.51
N LEU A 7 9.33 20.19 18.58
CA LEU A 7 9.85 19.11 17.74
C LEU A 7 11.00 19.59 16.86
N LYS A 8 10.87 20.78 16.25
CA LYS A 8 11.93 21.38 15.43
C LYS A 8 13.18 21.70 16.25
N ILE A 9 13.02 22.20 17.47
CA ILE A 9 14.15 22.44 18.39
C ILE A 9 14.84 21.11 18.75
N PHE A 10 14.07 20.06 19.06
CA PHE A 10 14.62 18.74 19.38
C PHE A 10 15.39 18.11 18.21
N VAL A 11 14.90 18.25 16.97
CA VAL A 11 15.61 17.78 15.77
C VAL A 11 16.93 18.51 15.55
N VAL A 12 17.00 19.80 15.87
CA VAL A 12 18.23 20.60 15.73
C VAL A 12 19.22 20.31 16.86
N GLN A 13 18.73 20.06 18.07
CA GLN A 13 19.56 19.82 19.25
C GLN A 13 20.09 18.38 19.31
N GLU A 14 19.28 17.39 18.95
CA GLU A 14 19.62 15.96 18.98
C GLU A 14 19.39 15.31 17.60
N PRO A 15 20.18 15.70 16.58
CA PRO A 15 19.94 15.28 15.20
C PRO A 15 20.12 13.78 14.98
N VAL A 16 21.03 13.15 15.71
CA VAL A 16 21.31 11.71 15.58
C VAL A 16 20.15 10.88 16.14
N VAL A 17 19.57 11.29 17.26
CA VAL A 17 18.42 10.61 17.89
C VAL A 17 17.15 10.80 17.06
N ALA A 18 16.94 12.01 16.52
CA ALA A 18 15.84 12.26 15.61
C ALA A 18 15.96 11.42 14.33
N ALA A 19 17.15 11.36 13.72
CA ALA A 19 17.40 10.55 12.53
C ALA A 19 17.22 9.05 12.80
N SER A 20 17.73 8.53 13.92
CA SER A 20 17.59 7.11 14.27
C SER A 20 16.12 6.71 14.47
N CYS A 21 15.33 7.55 15.13
CA CYS A 21 13.90 7.35 15.30
C CYS A 21 13.15 7.36 13.95
N LEU A 22 13.50 8.29 13.05
CA LEU A 22 12.90 8.35 11.71
C LEU A 22 13.25 7.13 10.84
N ILE A 23 14.50 6.68 10.87
CA ILE A 23 14.95 5.50 10.11
C ILE A 23 14.29 4.23 10.65
N ALA A 24 14.24 4.06 11.98
CA ALA A 24 13.55 2.94 12.61
C ALA A 24 12.05 2.96 12.29
N GLY A 25 11.42 4.14 12.36
CA GLY A 25 10.03 4.34 11.98
C GLY A 25 9.77 3.93 10.53
N PHE A 26 10.61 4.38 9.58
CA PHE A 26 10.51 3.97 8.19
C PHE A 26 10.67 2.46 7.99
N GLY A 27 11.66 1.84 8.64
CA GLY A 27 11.92 0.40 8.54
C GLY A 27 10.76 -0.47 9.04
N LEU A 28 9.99 0.00 10.02
CA LEU A 28 8.82 -0.71 10.53
C LEU A 28 7.53 -0.32 9.78
N PHE A 29 7.40 0.94 9.36
CA PHE A 29 6.19 1.45 8.71
C PHE A 29 6.06 1.03 7.25
N LEU A 30 7.16 1.06 6.47
CA LEU A 30 7.13 0.64 5.06
C LEU A 30 6.58 -0.79 4.91
N PRO A 31 7.11 -1.82 5.61
CA PRO A 31 6.60 -3.17 5.47
C PRO A 31 5.15 -3.29 5.94
N ALA A 32 4.78 -2.62 7.03
CA ALA A 32 3.45 -2.72 7.62
C ALA A 32 2.35 -2.11 6.72
N VAL A 33 2.65 -1.02 6.01
CA VAL A 33 1.65 -0.30 5.20
C VAL A 33 1.80 -0.59 3.71
N VAL A 34 3.01 -0.73 3.20
CA VAL A 34 3.24 -0.98 1.76
C VAL A 34 2.92 -2.42 1.39
N ARG A 35 3.17 -3.42 2.25
CA ARG A 35 2.84 -4.82 1.93
C ARG A 35 1.34 -5.01 1.70
N PRO A 36 0.42 -4.56 2.59
CA PRO A 36 -1.01 -4.71 2.35
C PRO A 36 -1.49 -3.95 1.10
N ILE A 37 -0.89 -2.79 0.81
CA ILE A 37 -1.25 -1.99 -0.38
C ILE A 37 -0.82 -2.70 -1.65
N LEU A 38 0.43 -3.18 -1.73
CA LEU A 38 0.92 -3.91 -2.90
C LEU A 38 0.15 -5.21 -3.11
N ASP A 39 -0.13 -5.94 -2.04
CA ASP A 39 -0.96 -7.15 -2.08
C ASP A 39 -2.37 -6.87 -2.63
N SER A 40 -2.99 -5.77 -2.20
CA SER A 40 -4.28 -5.31 -2.75
C SER A 40 -4.20 -4.91 -4.23
N LEU A 41 -3.09 -4.30 -4.67
CA LEU A 41 -2.89 -3.92 -6.08
C LEU A 41 -2.67 -5.14 -6.97
N GLU A 42 -1.93 -6.15 -6.51
CA GLU A 42 -1.73 -7.41 -7.23
C GLU A 42 -3.02 -8.23 -7.30
N SER A 43 -3.76 -8.32 -6.18
CA SER A 43 -5.07 -8.97 -6.12
C SER A 43 -6.09 -8.29 -7.05
N SER A 44 -6.09 -6.95 -7.11
CA SER A 44 -6.97 -6.21 -8.03
C SER A 44 -6.62 -6.44 -9.50
N LYS A 45 -5.36 -6.76 -9.83
CA LYS A 45 -4.95 -7.13 -11.19
C LYS A 45 -5.30 -8.58 -11.53
N GLN A 46 -5.51 -9.43 -10.53
CA GLN A 46 -5.88 -10.84 -10.65
C GLN A 46 -7.40 -11.06 -10.75
N VAL A 47 -8.08 -10.23 -11.53
CA VAL A 47 -9.26 -10.70 -12.24
C VAL A 47 -8.86 -10.75 -13.71
N PRO A 48 -8.44 -11.92 -14.23
CA PRO A 48 -8.42 -12.13 -15.66
C PRO A 48 -9.83 -11.77 -16.13
N GLN A 49 -9.98 -10.65 -16.85
CA GLN A 49 -11.28 -10.26 -17.36
C GLN A 49 -11.80 -11.45 -18.16
N PRO A 50 -12.92 -12.06 -17.77
CA PRO A 50 -13.45 -13.19 -18.51
C PRO A 50 -13.60 -12.73 -19.95
N ALA A 51 -13.05 -13.48 -20.90
CA ALA A 51 -13.14 -13.09 -22.30
C ALA A 51 -14.63 -12.85 -22.59
N LEU A 52 -14.99 -11.71 -23.20
CA LEU A 52 -16.41 -11.32 -23.36
C LEU A 52 -17.27 -12.45 -23.96
N ARG A 53 -16.67 -13.32 -24.79
CA ARG A 53 -17.29 -14.53 -25.35
C ARG A 53 -17.83 -15.49 -24.29
N ASP A 54 -17.13 -15.67 -23.16
CA ASP A 54 -17.51 -16.60 -22.09
C ASP A 54 -18.63 -16.01 -21.23
N VAL A 55 -18.63 -14.67 -21.06
CA VAL A 55 -19.75 -13.94 -20.45
C VAL A 55 -20.99 -14.00 -21.35
N VAL A 56 -20.83 -13.76 -22.65
CA VAL A 56 -21.93 -13.84 -23.62
C VAL A 56 -22.47 -15.26 -23.71
N ALA A 57 -21.62 -16.30 -23.78
CA ALA A 57 -22.05 -17.69 -23.79
C ALA A 57 -22.76 -18.11 -22.49
N GLY A 58 -22.29 -17.61 -21.34
CA GLY A 58 -22.94 -17.83 -20.04
C GLY A 58 -24.32 -17.16 -19.92
N VAL A 59 -24.46 -15.92 -20.42
CA VAL A 59 -25.73 -15.18 -20.42
C VAL A 59 -26.71 -15.72 -21.48
N THR A 60 -26.21 -16.19 -22.63
CA THR A 60 -27.03 -16.77 -23.70
C THR A 60 -27.25 -18.29 -23.57
N GLY A 61 -26.73 -18.92 -22.51
CA GLY A 61 -26.93 -20.35 -22.24
C GLY A 61 -26.30 -21.30 -23.26
N LYS A 62 -25.38 -20.82 -24.10
CA LYS A 62 -24.71 -21.62 -25.14
C LYS A 62 -23.56 -22.41 -24.50
N LYS A 63 -23.89 -23.60 -23.98
CA LYS A 63 -22.92 -24.61 -23.53
C LYS A 63 -22.03 -24.99 -24.73
N GLN A 64 -20.70 -24.88 -24.58
CA GLN A 64 -19.73 -25.36 -25.58
C GLN A 64 -19.97 -26.86 -25.79
N GLY A 65 -20.39 -27.20 -27.01
CA GLY A 65 -20.37 -28.54 -27.58
C GLY A 65 -19.44 -28.52 -28.78
#